data_AF-A0A7J9XZF9-F1
#
_entry.id   AF-A0A7J9XZF9-F1
#
_cell.length_a   1.000
_cell.length_b   1.000
_cell.length_c   1.000
_cell.angle_alpha   90.00
_cell.angle_beta   90.00
_cell.angle_gamma   90.00
#
_symmetry.space_group_name_H-M   'P 1'
#
loop_
_entity.id
_entity.type
_entity.pdbx_description
1 polymer ?
#
loop_
_entity_poly.entity_id
_entity_poly.type
_entity_poly.pdbx_seq_one_letter_code
_entity_poly.pdbx_strand_id
1 'polypeptide(L)'
;MVGSVSACRDLGFVEVVVVLTISSGHSADYLTGAVAAGRENYYTSAVAAGEPPGRWYGRGAARLGLHGEVDSQVMAALYEHFLDPRDAAFGDPARWAEAPTLGHAGRRYQSEDEIYQAALGAEPDAGAERRAELRLEA
;
A
#
# COMPACT_ATOMS: atom_id res chain seq x y z
N MET A 1 53.06 -37.78 -15.66
CA MET A 1 52.96 -36.55 -16.46
C MET A 1 51.68 -36.61 -17.28
N VAL A 2 50.56 -36.12 -16.74
CA VAL A 2 49.55 -35.24 -17.35
C VAL A 2 48.46 -35.02 -16.31
N GLY A 3 48.29 -33.77 -15.88
CA GLY A 3 47.21 -33.34 -15.00
C GLY A 3 45.94 -33.10 -15.80
N SER A 4 44.80 -33.21 -15.12
CA SER A 4 43.55 -32.57 -15.54
C SER A 4 42.89 -31.99 -14.30
N VAL A 5 42.99 -30.67 -14.18
CA VAL A 5 42.21 -29.87 -13.24
C VAL A 5 40.86 -29.67 -13.91
N SER A 6 39.80 -30.30 -13.38
CA SER A 6 38.43 -30.00 -13.79
C SER A 6 37.79 -29.16 -12.69
N ALA A 7 37.75 -27.86 -12.93
CA ALA A 7 37.04 -26.89 -12.12
C ALA A 7 35.52 -27.07 -12.35
N CYS A 8 34.83 -27.73 -11.42
CA CYS A 8 33.37 -27.65 -11.35
C CYS A 8 33.01 -26.47 -10.45
N ARG A 9 32.76 -25.35 -11.12
CA ARG A 9 32.42 -24.03 -10.62
C ARG A 9 31.14 -24.10 -9.77
N ASP A 10 31.27 -23.86 -8.47
CA ASP A 10 30.17 -23.51 -7.56
C ASP A 10 29.42 -22.29 -8.13
N LEU A 11 28.28 -22.53 -8.76
CA LEU A 11 27.32 -21.49 -9.08
C LEU A 11 26.44 -21.28 -7.84
N GLY A 12 26.94 -20.40 -6.95
CA GLY A 12 26.15 -19.85 -5.86
C GLY A 12 24.87 -19.23 -6.39
N PHE A 13 23.73 -19.80 -5.97
CA PHE A 13 22.41 -19.24 -6.14
C PHE A 13 22.36 -17.97 -5.30
N VAL A 14 22.57 -16.80 -5.92
CA VAL A 14 22.29 -15.53 -5.25
C VAL A 14 20.78 -15.39 -5.23
N GLU A 15 20.18 -15.76 -4.10
CA GLU A 15 18.80 -15.42 -3.82
C GLU A 15 18.70 -13.89 -3.78
N VAL A 16 18.21 -13.30 -4.87
CA VAL A 16 17.93 -11.87 -4.93
C VAL A 16 16.68 -11.64 -4.10
N VAL A 17 16.86 -11.39 -2.80
CA VAL A 17 15.81 -10.84 -1.94
C VAL A 17 15.56 -9.42 -2.43
N VAL A 18 14.56 -9.28 -3.30
CA VAL A 18 14.06 -7.96 -3.69
C VAL A 18 13.27 -7.43 -2.50
N VAL A 19 13.88 -6.53 -1.72
CA VAL A 19 13.16 -5.78 -0.69
C VAL A 19 12.32 -4.73 -1.40
N LEU A 20 11.03 -5.01 -1.57
CA LEU A 20 10.04 -4.04 -2.03
C LEU A 20 9.52 -3.29 -0.80
N THR A 21 9.57 -1.97 -0.85
CA THR A 21 8.98 -1.08 0.16
C THR A 21 7.84 -0.32 -0.51
N ILE A 22 6.62 -0.49 0.00
CA ILE A 22 5.47 0.33 -0.37
C ILE A 22 5.28 1.35 0.76
N SER A 23 5.24 2.63 0.41
CA SER A 23 4.95 3.72 1.34
C SER A 23 3.50 4.16 1.16
N SER A 24 2.78 4.42 2.25
CA SER A 24 1.45 5.02 2.21
C SER A 24 1.52 6.49 1.79
N GLY A 25 0.75 6.87 0.76
CA GLY A 25 0.26 8.25 0.58
C GLY A 25 -1.11 8.39 1.24
N HIS A 26 -1.60 9.63 1.44
CA HIS A 26 -2.96 9.89 1.94
C HIS A 26 -3.97 8.96 1.25
N SER A 27 -4.72 8.19 2.05
CA SER A 27 -5.76 7.18 1.75
C SER A 27 -5.89 6.71 0.28
N ALA A 28 -6.01 5.39 0.03
CA ALA A 28 -6.25 4.91 -1.34
C ALA A 28 -7.54 5.53 -1.94
N ASP A 29 -8.48 5.95 -1.09
CA ASP A 29 -9.64 6.79 -1.43
C ASP A 29 -9.31 8.08 -2.18
N TYR A 30 -8.14 8.70 -2.00
CA TYR A 30 -7.73 9.83 -2.82
C TYR A 30 -7.47 9.42 -4.29
N LEU A 31 -7.00 8.19 -4.51
CA LEU A 31 -6.75 7.64 -5.85
C LEU A 31 -7.98 6.98 -6.47
N THR A 32 -8.87 6.38 -5.67
CA THR A 32 -10.06 5.69 -6.17
C THR A 32 -11.31 6.56 -6.10
N GLY A 33 -11.46 7.42 -5.10
CA GLY A 33 -12.60 8.31 -4.91
C GLY A 33 -12.63 9.49 -5.89
N ALA A 34 -11.48 10.09 -6.19
CA ALA A 34 -11.39 11.16 -7.21
C ALA A 34 -11.66 10.63 -8.63
N VAL A 35 -11.27 9.38 -8.91
CA VAL A 35 -11.44 8.68 -10.19
C VAL A 35 -12.87 8.14 -10.34
N ALA A 36 -13.45 7.58 -9.27
CA ALA A 36 -14.83 7.07 -9.27
C ALA A 36 -15.88 8.20 -9.33
N ALA A 37 -15.58 9.38 -8.80
CA ALA A 37 -16.49 10.54 -8.79
C ALA A 37 -16.26 11.53 -9.95
N GLY A 38 -15.30 11.27 -10.85
CA GLY A 38 -15.08 12.06 -12.07
C GLY A 38 -14.79 13.55 -11.83
N ARG A 39 -14.16 13.91 -10.69
CA ARG A 39 -14.09 15.31 -10.26
C ARG A 39 -12.73 15.99 -10.35
N GLU A 40 -11.72 15.33 -10.91
CA GLU A 40 -10.39 15.94 -11.14
C GLU A 40 -9.86 15.64 -12.54
N ASN A 41 -10.54 16.21 -13.55
CA ASN A 41 -10.04 16.27 -14.92
C ASN A 41 -8.91 17.32 -15.02
N TYR A 42 -7.69 16.95 -14.68
CA TYR A 42 -6.54 17.69 -15.19
C TYR A 42 -6.35 17.30 -16.65
N TYR A 43 -7.01 18.09 -17.52
CA TYR A 43 -7.06 18.04 -18.98
C TYR A 43 -8.14 17.13 -19.59
N THR A 44 -9.16 17.77 -20.18
CA THR A 44 -10.24 17.24 -21.05
C THR A 44 -11.40 16.49 -20.41
N SER A 45 -12.48 17.23 -20.17
CA SER A 45 -13.85 16.73 -20.00
C SER A 45 -14.34 15.98 -21.24
N ALA A 46 -14.75 14.71 -21.09
CA ALA A 46 -15.99 14.14 -21.65
C ALA A 46 -16.06 12.61 -21.48
N VAL A 47 -16.49 12.12 -20.30
CA VAL A 47 -17.36 10.93 -20.24
C VAL A 47 -18.21 10.98 -18.98
N ALA A 48 -19.52 10.78 -19.15
CA ALA A 48 -20.51 10.71 -18.07
C ALA A 48 -20.47 9.36 -17.31
N ALA A 49 -19.63 8.43 -17.79
CA ALA A 49 -19.15 7.29 -17.02
C ALA A 49 -17.79 7.72 -16.47
N GLY A 50 -17.52 7.55 -15.18
CA GLY A 50 -16.22 7.91 -14.60
C GLY A 50 -15.02 7.34 -15.38
N GLU A 51 -13.83 7.83 -15.07
CA GLU A 51 -12.60 7.37 -15.70
C GLU A 51 -12.53 5.82 -15.70
N PRO A 52 -12.13 5.19 -16.81
CA PRO A 52 -12.02 3.74 -16.86
C PRO A 52 -11.05 3.23 -15.78
N PRO A 53 -11.27 2.02 -15.24
CA PRO A 53 -10.41 1.50 -14.20
C PRO A 53 -8.96 1.46 -14.68
N GLY A 54 -8.05 1.81 -13.77
CA GLY A 54 -6.61 1.70 -14.02
C GLY A 54 -6.23 0.28 -14.42
N ARG A 55 -5.02 0.10 -14.98
CA ARG A 55 -4.52 -1.23 -15.35
C ARG A 55 -3.18 -1.51 -14.69
N TRP A 56 -2.95 -2.76 -14.34
CA TRP A 56 -1.67 -3.23 -13.82
C TRP A 56 -0.64 -3.33 -14.96
N TYR A 57 0.52 -2.71 -14.75
CA TYR A 57 1.62 -2.72 -15.72
C TYR A 57 2.96 -3.06 -15.08
N GLY A 58 3.87 -3.55 -15.92
CA GLY A 58 5.26 -3.82 -15.56
C GLY A 58 5.52 -5.23 -15.04
N ARG A 59 6.80 -5.61 -15.05
CA ARG A 59 7.25 -6.95 -14.65
C ARG A 59 7.04 -7.24 -13.17
N GLY A 60 6.99 -6.20 -12.33
CA GLY A 60 6.71 -6.32 -10.90
C GLY A 60 5.27 -6.79 -10.65
N ALA A 61 4.29 -6.12 -11.26
CA ALA A 61 2.89 -6.51 -11.19
C ALA A 61 2.68 -7.95 -11.67
N ALA A 62 3.27 -8.30 -12.82
CA ALA A 62 3.18 -9.66 -13.35
C ALA A 62 3.79 -10.73 -12.43
N ARG A 63 4.90 -10.43 -11.73
CA ARG A 63 5.51 -11.34 -10.76
C ARG A 63 4.67 -11.53 -9.49
N LEU A 64 3.84 -10.55 -9.17
CA LEU A 64 2.91 -10.56 -8.04
C LEU A 64 1.53 -11.13 -8.41
N GLY A 65 1.33 -11.59 -9.66
CA GLY A 65 0.04 -12.08 -10.14
C GLY A 65 -0.99 -10.98 -10.43
N LEU A 66 -0.56 -9.71 -10.47
CA LEU A 66 -1.42 -8.57 -10.73
C LEU A 66 -1.49 -8.29 -12.23
N HIS A 67 -2.70 -8.43 -12.79
CA HIS A 67 -2.96 -8.31 -14.22
C HIS A 67 -4.30 -7.64 -14.48
N GLY A 68 -4.45 -7.04 -15.65
CA GLY A 68 -5.73 -6.52 -16.10
C GLY A 68 -6.10 -5.22 -15.39
N GLU A 69 -7.37 -5.09 -15.05
CA GLU A 69 -7.92 -3.89 -14.44
C GLU A 69 -7.65 -3.86 -12.93
N VAL A 70 -7.49 -2.65 -12.41
CA VAL A 70 -7.27 -2.38 -11.00
C VAL A 70 -8.61 -2.43 -10.29
N ASP A 71 -8.75 -3.41 -9.41
CA ASP A 71 -9.89 -3.56 -8.52
C ASP A 71 -9.66 -2.81 -7.20
N SER A 72 -10.71 -2.19 -6.65
CA SER A 72 -10.61 -1.36 -5.44
C SER A 72 -10.24 -2.17 -4.18
N GLN A 73 -10.72 -3.41 -4.05
CA GLN A 73 -10.34 -4.28 -2.94
C GLN A 73 -8.87 -4.67 -3.04
N VAL A 74 -8.40 -5.00 -4.25
CA VAL A 74 -6.98 -5.30 -4.50
C VAL A 74 -6.10 -4.09 -4.17
N MET A 75 -6.55 -2.87 -4.48
CA MET A 75 -5.86 -1.64 -4.10
C MET A 75 -5.79 -1.45 -2.59
N ALA A 76 -6.89 -1.61 -1.88
CA ALA A 76 -6.93 -1.50 -0.42
C ALA A 76 -6.02 -2.55 0.24
N ALA A 77 -6.11 -3.81 -0.21
CA ALA A 77 -5.27 -4.91 0.28
C ALA A 77 -3.77 -4.61 0.14
N LEU A 78 -3.33 -4.05 -1.01
CA LEU A 78 -1.93 -3.76 -1.29
C LEU A 78 -1.41 -2.50 -0.60
N TYR A 79 -2.16 -1.41 -0.65
CA TYR A 79 -1.66 -0.09 -0.29
C TYR A 79 -2.07 0.38 1.10
N GLU A 80 -3.15 -0.17 1.65
CA GLU A 80 -3.60 0.15 3.02
C GLU A 80 -3.18 -0.94 4.00
N HIS A 81 -3.33 -2.21 3.61
CA HIS A 81 -3.04 -3.36 4.46
C HIS A 81 -1.68 -4.01 4.19
N PHE A 82 -0.98 -3.60 3.12
CA PHE A 82 0.33 -4.12 2.72
C PHE A 82 0.35 -5.65 2.56
N LEU A 83 -0.75 -6.28 2.15
CA LEU A 83 -0.85 -7.74 2.07
C LEU A 83 -0.12 -8.27 0.83
N ASP A 84 0.46 -9.47 0.95
CA ASP A 84 1.09 -10.14 -0.19
C ASP A 84 0.03 -10.69 -1.16
N PRO A 85 -0.06 -10.20 -2.40
CA PRO A 85 -1.04 -10.65 -3.39
C PRO A 85 -0.87 -12.11 -3.83
N ARG A 86 0.24 -12.74 -3.43
CA ARG A 86 0.51 -14.16 -3.69
C ARG A 86 -0.09 -15.08 -2.63
N ASP A 87 -0.57 -14.53 -1.52
CA ASP A 87 -1.19 -15.30 -0.45
C ASP A 87 -2.66 -15.62 -0.75
N ALA A 88 -3.13 -16.80 -0.35
CA ALA A 88 -4.50 -17.23 -0.58
C ALA A 88 -5.54 -16.41 0.21
N ALA A 89 -5.16 -15.82 1.34
CA ALA A 89 -6.01 -14.95 2.13
C ALA A 89 -6.14 -13.54 1.54
N PHE A 90 -5.32 -13.16 0.56
CA PHE A 90 -5.34 -11.82 -0.04
C PHE A 90 -6.70 -11.44 -0.64
N GLY A 91 -7.39 -12.39 -1.25
CA GLY A 91 -8.70 -12.16 -1.89
C GLY A 91 -9.89 -12.08 -0.92
N ASP A 92 -9.68 -12.35 0.37
CA ASP A 92 -10.74 -12.47 1.37
C ASP A 92 -10.52 -11.48 2.53
N PRO A 93 -11.28 -10.37 2.58
CA PRO A 93 -11.17 -9.37 3.65
C PRO A 93 -11.32 -9.94 5.06
N ALA A 94 -12.09 -11.03 5.24
CA ALA A 94 -12.25 -11.66 6.55
C ALA A 94 -10.97 -12.35 7.05
N ARG A 95 -10.03 -12.65 6.13
CA ARG A 95 -8.80 -13.39 6.40
C ARG A 95 -7.54 -12.54 6.30
N TRP A 96 -7.68 -11.25 6.00
CA TRP A 96 -6.56 -10.31 5.90
C TRP A 96 -5.69 -10.24 7.15
N ALA A 97 -6.25 -10.47 8.33
CA ALA A 97 -5.50 -10.52 9.58
C ALA A 97 -4.49 -11.68 9.66
N GLU A 98 -4.70 -12.73 8.85
CA GLU A 98 -3.83 -13.91 8.78
C GLU A 98 -2.82 -13.83 7.63
N ALA A 99 -3.02 -12.92 6.68
CA ALA A 99 -2.21 -12.84 5.48
C ALA A 99 -0.83 -12.19 5.78
N PRO A 100 0.26 -12.70 5.17
CA PRO A 100 1.58 -12.09 5.29
C PRO A 100 1.61 -10.75 4.56
N THR A 101 2.50 -9.85 5.01
CA THR A 101 2.68 -8.55 4.36
C THR A 101 3.66 -8.63 3.18
N LEU A 102 3.38 -7.89 2.11
CA LEU A 102 4.28 -7.61 1.02
C LEU A 102 5.41 -6.68 1.50
N GLY A 103 6.51 -7.29 1.96
CA GLY A 103 7.63 -6.55 2.54
C GLY A 103 7.37 -6.15 4.00
N HIS A 104 7.99 -5.05 4.44
CA HIS A 104 7.80 -4.55 5.80
C HIS A 104 6.55 -3.68 5.84
N ALA A 105 5.55 -4.03 6.66
CA ALA A 105 4.41 -3.17 6.94
C ALA A 105 4.93 -1.76 7.27
N GLY A 106 4.51 -0.75 6.52
CA GLY A 106 5.02 0.61 6.67
C GLY A 106 5.00 1.09 8.12
N ARG A 107 5.79 2.13 8.44
CA ARG A 107 5.68 2.78 9.76
C ARG A 107 4.20 3.08 10.02
N ARG A 108 3.64 2.64 11.15
CA ARG A 108 2.29 3.04 11.53
C ARG A 108 2.29 4.56 11.72
N TYR A 109 1.63 5.26 10.80
CA TYR A 109 1.30 6.67 10.98
C TYR A 109 0.13 6.74 11.96
N GLN A 110 0.21 7.67 12.92
CA GLN A 110 -0.90 7.90 13.84
C GLN A 110 -2.06 8.51 13.05
N SER A 111 -3.26 8.03 13.30
CA SER A 111 -4.49 8.66 12.81
C SER A 111 -4.71 10.02 13.49
N GLU A 112 -5.51 10.90 12.86
CA GLU A 112 -5.93 12.18 13.45
C GLU A 112 -6.53 11.97 14.86
N ASP A 113 -7.30 10.90 15.05
CA ASP A 113 -7.85 10.55 16.37
C ASP A 113 -6.77 10.17 17.38
N GLU A 114 -5.77 9.37 16.99
CA GLU A 114 -4.66 9.00 17.87
C GLU A 114 -3.78 10.20 18.23
N ILE A 115 -3.53 11.10 17.28
CA ILE A 115 -2.78 12.35 17.49
C ILE A 115 -3.56 13.24 18.46
N TYR A 116 -4.87 13.39 18.24
CA TYR A 116 -5.76 14.18 19.10
C TYR A 116 -5.80 13.63 20.54
N GLN A 117 -5.96 12.32 20.71
CA GLN A 117 -5.99 11.71 22.05
C GLN A 117 -4.63 11.81 22.75
N ALA A 118 -3.52 11.68 22.02
CA ALA A 118 -2.19 11.90 22.58
C ALA A 118 -2.02 13.36 23.06
N ALA A 119 -2.51 14.33 22.28
CA ALA A 119 -2.48 15.74 22.65
C ALA A 119 -3.36 16.05 23.88
N LEU A 120 -4.56 15.47 23.96
CA LEU A 120 -5.42 15.57 25.15
C LEU A 120 -4.78 14.93 26.38
N GLY A 121 -4.06 13.82 26.21
CA GLY A 121 -3.32 13.18 27.30
C GLY A 121 -2.15 14.02 27.82
N ALA A 122 -1.54 14.83 26.95
CA ALA A 122 -0.49 15.78 27.32
C ALA A 122 -1.04 17.04 28.02
N GLU A 123 -2.28 17.43 27.72
CA GLU A 123 -2.98 18.58 28.30
C GLU A 123 -4.32 18.18 28.97
N PRO A 124 -4.30 17.45 30.11
CA PRO A 124 -5.51 16.91 30.72
C PRO A 124 -6.50 17.98 31.23
N ASP A 125 -6.00 19.17 31.55
CA ASP A 125 -6.79 20.32 32.02
C ASP A 125 -7.22 21.27 30.88
N ALA A 126 -7.06 20.86 29.62
CA ALA A 126 -7.41 21.68 28.46
C ALA A 126 -8.89 22.09 28.48
N GLY A 127 -9.14 23.40 28.47
CA GLY A 127 -10.48 23.96 28.32
C GLY A 127 -11.08 23.68 26.94
N ALA A 128 -12.38 23.94 26.78
CA ALA A 128 -13.11 23.62 25.54
C ALA A 128 -12.51 24.24 24.27
N GLU A 129 -12.00 25.47 24.37
CA GLU A 129 -11.31 26.15 23.26
C GLU A 129 -10.01 25.43 22.88
N ARG A 130 -9.15 25.12 23.86
CA ARG A 130 -7.88 24.42 23.63
C ARG A 130 -8.10 23.02 23.04
N ARG A 131 -9.14 22.31 23.48
CA ARG A 131 -9.51 21.00 22.92
C ARG A 131 -10.01 21.08 21.47
N ALA A 132 -10.56 22.21 21.03
CA ALA A 132 -10.95 22.43 19.65
C ALA A 132 -9.74 22.75 18.76
N GLU A 133 -8.78 23.53 19.27
CA GLU A 133 -7.49 23.77 18.61
C GLU A 133 -6.72 22.46 18.39
N LEU A 134 -6.59 21.63 19.42
CA LEU A 134 -5.91 20.34 19.33
C LEU A 134 -6.54 19.40 18.29
N ARG A 135 -7.84 19.56 17.99
CA ARG A 135 -8.54 18.78 16.96
C ARG A 135 -8.25 19.28 15.55
N LEU A 136 -7.92 20.57 15.41
CA LEU A 136 -7.51 21.20 14.15
C LEU A 136 -6.02 20.96 13.83
N GLU A 137 -5.20 20.77 14.86
CA GLU A 137 -3.76 20.50 14.74
C GLU A 137 -3.42 19.02 14.48
N ALA A 138 -4.38 18.10 14.73
CA ALA A 138 -4.23 16.65 14.58
C ALA A 138 -4.49 16.17 13.15
#